data_AF-A0A852HVA2-F1
#
_entry.id   AF-A0A852HVA2-F1
#
_cell.length_a   1.000
_cell.length_b   1.000
_cell.length_c   1.000
_cell.angle_alpha   90.00
_cell.angle_beta   90.00
_cell.angle_gamma   90.00
#
_symmetry.space_group_name_H-M   'P 1'
#
loop_
_entity.id
_entity.type
_entity.pdbx_description
1 polymer ?
#
loop_
_entity_poly.entity_id
_entity_poly.type
_entity_poly.pdbx_seq_one_letter_code
_entity_poly.pdbx_strand_id
1 'polypeptide(L)'
;YLSHPCLFFFFFLNFCTENSLYSYSLEDLCTAAVGVEVKLPSFQPDSHWEKHIDRTTHRSSLLRFGDIRYLAKVPGQSRDNILVVNSEMATLIHTKDLHTVWTLNVSRALSEPLLGYYKPDVHGIVLESEIAPHRKKV
;
A
#
# COMPACT_ATOMS: atom_id res chain seq x y z
N TYR A 1 3.16 20.74 -5.06
CA TYR A 1 2.68 20.36 -3.71
C TYR A 1 2.04 18.99 -3.81
N LEU A 2 2.85 17.94 -3.89
CA LEU A 2 2.39 16.56 -4.00
C LEU A 2 2.25 16.02 -2.57
N SER A 3 1.03 16.01 -2.06
CA SER A 3 0.67 15.23 -0.87
C SER A 3 0.79 13.76 -1.25
N HIS A 4 1.94 13.15 -1.00
CA HIS A 4 2.11 11.71 -1.14
C HIS A 4 1.12 10.99 -0.20
N PRO A 5 0.35 10.01 -0.67
CA PRO A 5 -0.66 9.34 0.13
C PRO A 5 0.03 8.65 1.31
N CYS A 6 -0.32 9.09 2.53
CA CYS A 6 0.12 8.48 3.77
C CYS A 6 -0.91 7.44 4.18
N LEU A 7 -0.49 6.18 4.35
CA LEU A 7 -1.35 5.13 4.87
C LEU A 7 -0.79 4.58 6.19
N PHE A 8 -1.64 4.60 7.21
CA PHE A 8 -1.37 4.01 8.52
C PHE A 8 -1.76 2.54 8.52
N PHE A 9 -0.78 1.65 8.72
CA PHE A 9 -1.02 0.22 8.86
C PHE A 9 -0.30 -0.28 10.11
N PHE A 10 -1.03 -0.85 11.07
CA PHE A 10 -0.45 -1.60 12.20
C PHE A 10 0.78 -0.92 12.82
N PHE A 11 0.63 0.36 13.18
CA PHE A 11 1.65 1.23 13.76
C PHE A 11 2.85 1.60 12.88
N PHE A 12 2.80 1.32 11.57
CA PHE A 12 3.70 1.86 10.57
C PHE A 12 3.02 2.96 9.74
N LEU A 13 3.77 4.02 9.50
CA LEU A 13 3.42 5.08 8.56
C LEU A 13 4.14 4.80 7.24
N ASN A 14 3.36 4.64 6.17
CA ASN A 14 3.87 4.29 4.86
C ASN A 14 3.84 5.50 3.92
N PHE A 15 4.99 5.81 3.31
CA PHE A 15 5.16 6.87 2.32
C PHE A 15 5.60 6.27 0.99
N CYS A 16 4.83 6.51 -0.06
CA CYS A 16 5.26 6.21 -1.42
C CYS A 16 6.07 7.38 -1.98
N THR A 17 7.21 7.07 -2.59
CA THR A 17 7.84 7.89 -3.62
C THR A 17 7.63 7.23 -4.98
N GLU A 18 8.13 7.87 -6.05
CA GLU A 18 8.05 7.34 -7.42
C GLU A 18 8.60 5.91 -7.57
N ASN A 19 9.51 5.43 -6.71
CA ASN A 19 10.16 4.12 -6.92
C ASN A 19 10.26 3.26 -5.66
N SER A 20 9.68 3.70 -4.54
CA SER A 20 9.90 3.06 -3.26
C SER A 20 8.75 3.33 -2.30
N LEU A 21 8.39 2.29 -1.54
CA LEU A 21 7.63 2.48 -0.31
C LEU A 21 8.60 2.56 0.86
N TYR A 22 8.47 3.63 1.64
CA TYR A 22 9.13 3.78 2.93
C TYR A 22 8.14 3.49 4.04
N SER A 23 8.57 2.75 5.05
CA SER A 23 7.74 2.35 6.17
C SER A 23 8.46 2.71 7.46
N TYR A 24 7.89 3.67 8.20
CA TYR A 24 8.42 4.12 9.48
C TYR A 24 7.57 3.57 10.60
N SER A 25 8.19 2.98 11.61
CA SER A 25 7.47 2.63 12.83
C SER A 25 7.05 3.91 13.57
N LEU A 26 5.98 3.84 14.36
CA LEU A 26 5.60 4.98 15.22
C LEU A 26 6.74 5.34 16.18
N GLU A 27 7.51 4.34 16.63
CA GLU A 27 8.68 4.51 17.48
C GLU A 27 9.79 5.32 16.79
N ASP A 28 10.12 4.97 15.55
CA ASP A 28 11.10 5.70 14.73
C ASP A 28 10.64 7.13 14.48
N LEU A 29 9.35 7.32 14.17
CA LEU A 29 8.79 8.64 13.91
C LEU A 29 8.81 9.52 15.16
N CYS A 30 8.44 8.97 16.32
CA CYS A 30 8.50 9.67 17.60
C CYS A 30 9.96 9.99 17.98
N THR A 31 10.87 9.05 17.79
CA THR A 31 12.30 9.25 18.03
C THR A 31 12.88 10.33 17.13
N ALA A 32 12.53 10.34 15.84
CA ALA A 32 12.95 11.37 14.89
C ALA A 32 12.38 12.75 15.23
N ALA A 33 11.13 12.83 15.69
CA ALA A 33 10.48 14.08 16.06
C ALA A 33 11.00 14.67 17.39
N VAL A 34 11.31 13.81 18.36
CA VAL A 34 11.75 14.22 19.70
C VAL A 34 13.28 14.34 19.79
N GLY A 35 14.02 13.67 18.91
CA GLY A 35 15.49 13.64 18.89
C GLY A 35 16.12 12.74 19.96
N VAL A 36 15.30 11.93 20.64
CA VAL A 36 15.72 10.98 21.70
C VAL A 36 15.02 9.66 21.45
N GLU A 37 15.68 8.54 21.72
CA GLU A 37 15.09 7.20 21.59
C GLU A 37 13.83 7.10 22.48
N VAL A 38 12.66 7.00 21.85
CA VAL A 38 11.37 6.87 22.53
C VAL A 38 10.97 5.41 22.50
N LYS A 39 11.15 4.67 23.60
CA LYS A 39 10.58 3.33 23.72
C LYS A 39 9.12 3.41 24.13
N LEU A 40 8.22 3.00 23.23
CA LEU A 40 6.79 2.94 23.51
C LEU A 40 6.47 1.63 24.26
N PRO A 41 6.05 1.66 25.54
CA PRO A 41 5.98 0.48 26.41
C PRO A 41 4.92 -0.58 26.02
N SER A 42 4.16 -0.36 24.95
CA SER A 42 3.21 -1.32 24.38
C SER A 42 3.33 -1.44 22.86
N PHE A 43 4.38 -0.88 22.26
CA PHE A 43 4.61 -0.97 20.83
C PHE A 43 5.30 -2.30 20.52
N GLN A 44 4.52 -3.24 19.98
CA GLN A 44 5.06 -4.42 19.33
C GLN A 44 4.89 -4.22 17.83
N PRO A 45 5.96 -3.83 17.10
CA PRO A 45 5.88 -3.79 15.66
C PRO A 45 5.55 -5.20 15.17
N ASP A 46 4.68 -5.29 14.16
CA ASP A 46 4.34 -6.59 13.59
C ASP A 46 5.62 -7.20 12.99
N SER A 47 6.08 -8.30 13.60
CA SER A 47 7.32 -8.99 13.23
C SER A 47 7.36 -9.40 11.76
N HIS A 48 6.19 -9.55 11.12
CA HIS A 48 6.12 -9.86 9.70
C HIS A 48 6.51 -8.64 8.87
N TRP A 49 5.98 -7.45 9.19
CA TRP A 49 6.32 -6.20 8.51
C TRP A 49 7.79 -5.79 8.72
N GLU A 50 8.29 -5.92 9.94
CA GLU A 50 9.66 -5.51 10.28
C GLU A 50 10.71 -6.29 9.47
N LYS A 51 10.47 -7.58 9.20
CA LYS A 51 11.36 -8.42 8.37
C LYS A 51 11.50 -7.93 6.93
N HIS A 52 10.52 -7.18 6.45
CA HIS A 52 10.48 -6.70 5.08
C HIS A 52 10.92 -5.25 4.94
N ILE A 53 11.21 -4.56 6.04
CA ILE A 53 11.69 -3.18 6.05
C ILE A 53 13.19 -3.20 6.29
N ASP A 54 13.94 -2.57 5.40
CA ASP A 54 15.36 -2.32 5.63
C ASP A 54 15.51 -1.31 6.77
N ARG A 55 16.10 -1.72 7.89
CA ARG A 55 16.19 -0.88 9.11
C ARG A 55 17.01 0.39 8.92
N THR A 56 17.93 0.40 7.96
CA THR A 56 18.82 1.54 7.68
C THR A 56 18.19 2.57 6.75
N THR A 57 17.42 2.10 5.77
CA THR A 57 16.83 2.96 4.72
C THR A 57 15.34 3.15 4.87
N HIS A 58 14.70 2.44 5.81
CA HIS A 58 13.25 2.31 6.01
C HIS A 58 12.50 1.85 4.76
N ARG A 59 13.23 1.29 3.77
CA ARG A 59 12.64 0.89 2.48
C ARG A 59 12.02 -0.49 2.62
N SER A 60 10.76 -0.61 2.19
CA SER A 60 10.08 -1.90 2.15
C SER A 60 10.54 -2.71 0.93
N SER A 61 11.10 -3.89 1.19
CA SER A 61 11.49 -4.89 0.19
C SER A 61 10.29 -5.56 -0.49
N LEU A 62 9.13 -5.58 0.16
CA LEU A 62 7.89 -6.14 -0.40
C LEU A 62 7.43 -5.40 -1.65
N LEU A 63 7.74 -4.11 -1.71
CA LEU A 63 7.20 -3.21 -2.71
C LEU A 63 8.31 -2.62 -3.58
N ARG A 64 9.05 -3.49 -4.30
CA ARG A 64 9.77 -3.06 -5.51
C ARG A 64 8.82 -2.92 -6.70
N PHE A 65 7.65 -2.35 -6.46
CA PHE A 65 6.78 -1.86 -7.53
C PHE A 65 7.45 -0.57 -8.03
N GLY A 66 7.63 -0.43 -9.34
CA GLY A 66 8.29 0.74 -9.95
C GLY A 66 7.51 2.03 -9.71
N ASP A 67 7.09 2.72 -10.76
CA ASP A 67 6.33 3.97 -10.70
C ASP A 67 4.96 3.79 -10.00
N ILE A 68 4.91 3.87 -8.67
CA ILE A 68 3.67 3.69 -7.88
C ILE A 68 2.77 4.91 -8.10
N ARG A 69 1.60 4.67 -8.71
CA ARG A 69 0.60 5.70 -9.02
C ARG A 69 -0.48 5.79 -7.95
N TYR A 70 -0.92 4.65 -7.42
CA TYR A 70 -1.96 4.60 -6.39
C TYR A 70 -1.63 3.58 -5.31
N LEU A 71 -1.92 3.96 -4.06
CA LEU A 71 -1.85 3.09 -2.90
C LEU A 71 -3.14 3.27 -2.10
N ALA A 72 -3.89 2.19 -1.91
CA ALA A 72 -5.16 2.25 -1.20
C ALA A 72 -5.33 1.08 -0.24
N LYS A 73 -5.97 1.35 0.90
CA LYS A 73 -6.42 0.33 1.83
C LYS A 73 -7.72 -0.27 1.32
N VAL A 74 -7.77 -1.58 1.17
CA VAL A 74 -8.98 -2.31 0.75
C VAL A 74 -9.46 -3.15 1.92
N PRO A 75 -10.63 -2.85 2.51
CA PRO A 75 -11.14 -3.64 3.62
C PRO A 75 -11.41 -5.09 3.16
N GLY A 76 -11.00 -6.05 3.98
CA GLY A 76 -11.19 -7.49 3.74
C GLY A 76 -12.00 -8.16 4.85
N GLN A 77 -12.55 -9.34 4.58
CA GLN A 77 -13.42 -10.06 5.51
C GLN A 77 -12.74 -10.46 6.83
N SER A 78 -11.44 -10.75 6.80
CA SER A 78 -10.68 -11.20 7.99
C SER A 78 -9.64 -10.18 8.44
N ARG A 79 -8.97 -9.49 7.50
CA ARG A 79 -8.10 -8.32 7.70
C ARG A 79 -8.03 -7.49 6.43
N ASP A 80 -7.51 -6.28 6.57
CA ASP A 80 -7.33 -5.33 5.47
C ASP A 80 -6.32 -5.83 4.43
N ASN A 81 -6.51 -5.45 3.18
CA ASN A 81 -5.57 -5.60 2.09
C ASN A 81 -5.02 -4.23 1.70
N ILE A 82 -3.91 -4.24 0.98
CA ILE A 82 -3.33 -3.07 0.32
C ILE A 82 -3.40 -3.28 -1.18
N LEU A 83 -3.98 -2.34 -1.88
CA LEU A 83 -3.90 -2.25 -3.34
C LEU A 83 -2.76 -1.30 -3.71
N VAL A 84 -1.78 -1.83 -4.45
CA VAL A 84 -0.68 -1.07 -5.04
C VAL A 84 -0.89 -1.04 -6.55
N VAL A 85 -0.99 0.14 -7.14
CA VAL A 85 -1.08 0.29 -8.59
C VAL A 85 0.12 1.07 -9.07
N ASN A 86 0.88 0.47 -9.99
CA ASN A 86 1.97 1.14 -10.69
C ASN A 86 1.61 1.34 -12.17
N SER A 87 2.58 1.81 -12.97
CA SER A 87 2.39 2.05 -14.41
C SER A 87 1.97 0.83 -15.24
N GLU A 88 2.20 -0.39 -14.76
CA GLU A 88 1.97 -1.63 -15.49
C GLU A 88 1.01 -2.59 -14.81
N MET A 89 0.99 -2.61 -13.47
CA MET A 89 0.38 -3.64 -12.65
C MET A 89 -0.40 -3.06 -11.47
N ALA A 90 -1.60 -3.59 -11.25
CA ALA A 90 -2.35 -3.48 -10.00
C ALA A 90 -2.13 -4.77 -9.21
N THR A 91 -1.72 -4.65 -7.96
CA THR A 91 -1.40 -5.78 -7.09
C THR A 91 -2.12 -5.62 -5.76
N LEU A 92 -2.89 -6.65 -5.39
CA LEU A 92 -3.53 -6.73 -4.09
C LEU A 92 -2.66 -7.57 -3.15
N ILE A 93 -2.33 -7.03 -1.99
CA ILE A 93 -1.44 -7.63 -1.01
C ILE A 93 -2.19 -7.77 0.30
N HIS A 94 -2.16 -8.96 0.89
CA HIS A 94 -2.78 -9.19 2.19
C HIS A 94 -1.87 -8.69 3.32
N THR A 95 -2.38 -7.87 4.24
CA THR A 95 -1.53 -7.15 5.21
C THR A 95 -0.96 -8.00 6.33
N LYS A 96 -1.48 -9.21 6.55
CA LYS A 96 -1.07 -10.07 7.67
C LYS A 96 0.25 -10.81 7.39
N ASP A 97 0.36 -11.34 6.21
CA ASP A 97 1.44 -12.23 5.76
C ASP A 97 2.08 -11.75 4.46
N LEU A 98 1.67 -10.56 3.99
CA LEU A 98 2.32 -9.79 2.95
C LEU A 98 2.51 -10.55 1.64
N HIS A 99 1.63 -11.50 1.40
CA HIS A 99 1.56 -12.23 0.15
C HIS A 99 0.71 -11.48 -0.86
N THR A 100 1.08 -11.61 -2.11
CA THR A 100 0.27 -11.15 -3.25
C THR A 100 -0.95 -12.04 -3.38
N VAL A 101 -2.14 -11.45 -3.20
CA VAL A 101 -3.43 -12.12 -3.42
C VAL A 101 -3.68 -12.27 -4.92
N TRP A 102 -3.47 -11.20 -5.68
CA TRP A 102 -3.53 -11.21 -7.14
C TRP A 102 -2.74 -10.05 -7.73
N THR A 103 -2.38 -10.21 -9.00
CA THR A 103 -1.81 -9.15 -9.84
C THR A 103 -2.56 -9.07 -11.16
N LEU A 104 -2.76 -7.86 -11.66
CA LEU A 104 -3.48 -7.58 -12.90
C LEU A 104 -2.72 -6.54 -13.71
N ASN A 105 -2.58 -6.77 -15.01
CA ASN A 105 -2.00 -5.77 -15.91
C ASN A 105 -2.98 -4.59 -16.10
N VAL A 106 -2.49 -3.40 -15.79
CA VAL A 106 -3.20 -2.12 -15.84
C VAL A 106 -2.41 -1.06 -16.61
N SER A 107 -1.53 -1.48 -17.53
CA SER A 107 -0.80 -0.58 -18.43
C SER A 107 -1.70 0.39 -19.21
N ARG A 108 -2.99 0.07 -19.32
CA ARG A 108 -4.04 0.87 -19.98
C ARG A 108 -5.10 1.39 -19.03
N ALA A 109 -4.82 1.46 -17.72
CA ALA A 109 -5.74 2.04 -16.76
C ALA A 109 -5.94 3.53 -17.04
N LEU A 110 -7.20 3.95 -17.04
CA LEU A 110 -7.62 5.30 -17.39
C LEU A 110 -7.81 6.20 -16.16
N SER A 111 -8.06 5.61 -14.99
CA SER A 111 -8.42 6.33 -13.78
C SER A 111 -7.85 5.69 -12.53
N GLU A 112 -7.93 6.42 -11.42
CA GLU A 112 -7.73 5.88 -10.08
C GLU A 112 -8.69 4.70 -9.83
N PRO A 113 -8.23 3.62 -9.15
CA PRO A 113 -9.10 2.51 -8.77
C PRO A 113 -10.22 2.96 -7.83
N LEU A 114 -11.45 2.53 -8.11
CA LEU A 114 -12.60 2.83 -7.26
C LEU A 114 -12.87 1.66 -6.31
N LEU A 115 -12.89 1.94 -5.01
CA LEU A 115 -13.25 0.98 -3.97
C LEU A 115 -14.72 1.13 -3.62
N GLY A 116 -15.46 0.02 -3.57
CA GLY A 116 -16.89 0.06 -3.26
C GLY A 116 -17.51 -1.28 -2.96
N TYR A 117 -18.76 -1.27 -2.51
CA TYR A 117 -19.56 -2.49 -2.28
C TYR A 117 -20.43 -2.76 -3.51
N TYR A 118 -20.02 -3.71 -4.32
CA TYR A 118 -20.77 -4.13 -5.52
C TYR A 118 -21.63 -5.37 -5.26
N LYS A 119 -21.42 -6.02 -4.12
CA LYS A 119 -22.30 -7.04 -3.53
C LYS A 119 -22.41 -6.79 -2.01
N PRO A 120 -23.49 -7.22 -1.36
CA PRO A 120 -23.58 -7.20 0.10
C PRO A 120 -22.35 -7.90 0.69
N ASP A 121 -21.70 -7.26 1.66
CA ASP A 121 -20.59 -7.81 2.44
C ASP A 121 -19.32 -8.18 1.64
N VAL A 122 -19.22 -7.72 0.38
CA VAL A 122 -18.03 -7.90 -0.46
C VAL A 122 -17.56 -6.57 -1.03
N HIS A 123 -16.37 -6.16 -0.60
CA HIS A 123 -15.65 -5.05 -1.22
C HIS A 123 -15.14 -5.47 -2.60
N GLY A 124 -15.46 -4.67 -3.60
CA GLY A 124 -14.90 -4.78 -4.94
C GLY A 124 -13.97 -3.63 -5.25
N ILE A 125 -13.04 -3.89 -6.14
CA ILE A 125 -12.12 -2.92 -6.72
C ILE A 125 -12.50 -2.82 -8.19
N VAL A 126 -12.78 -1.60 -8.66
CA VAL A 126 -13.07 -1.32 -10.07
C VAL A 126 -11.86 -0.64 -10.70
N LEU A 127 -11.44 -1.17 -11.84
CA LEU A 127 -10.30 -0.69 -12.61
C LEU A 127 -10.77 -0.39 -14.03
N GLU A 128 -10.90 0.89 -14.38
CA GLU A 128 -11.24 1.27 -15.75
C GLU A 128 -10.02 1.16 -16.66
N SER A 129 -10.14 0.38 -17.72
CA SER A 129 -9.06 0.21 -18.71
C SER A 129 -9.52 0.44 -20.13
N GLU A 130 -8.64 1.02 -20.96
CA GLU A 130 -8.88 1.16 -22.40
C GLU A 130 -8.61 -0.17 -23.12
N ILE A 131 -9.63 -0.68 -23.81
CA ILE A 131 -9.52 -1.90 -24.61
C ILE A 131 -9.34 -1.62 -26.10
N ALA A 132 -9.78 -0.45 -26.56
CA ALA A 132 -9.61 0.08 -27.92
C ALA A 132 -9.97 1.58 -27.92
N PRO A 133 -9.62 2.35 -28.97
CA PRO A 133 -10.02 3.75 -29.07
C PRO A 133 -11.52 3.92 -28.81
N HIS A 134 -11.85 4.77 -27.84
CA HIS A 134 -13.23 5.05 -27.40
C HIS A 134 -14.00 3.85 -26.82
N ARG A 135 -13.34 2.75 -26.45
CA ARG A 135 -13.95 1.58 -25.79
C ARG A 135 -13.28 1.31 -24.44
N LYS A 136 -14.10 1.27 -23.40
CA LYS A 136 -13.68 1.02 -22.01
C LYS A 136 -14.16 -0.34 -21.52
N LYS A 137 -13.36 -0.97 -20.65
CA LYS A 137 -13.76 -2.12 -19.84
C LYS A 137 -13.71 -1.71 -18.36
N VAL A 138 -14.73 -2.09 -17.63
CA VAL A 138 -14.90 -1.93 -16.17
C VAL A 138 -14.84 -3.31 -15.53
#